data_AF-A0A949I562-F1
#
_entry.id   AF-A0A949I562-F1
#
_cell.length_a   1.000
_cell.length_b   1.000
_cell.length_c   1.000
_cell.angle_alpha   90.00
_cell.angle_beta   90.00
_cell.angle_gamma   90.00
#
_symmetry.space_group_name_H-M   'P 1'
#
loop_
_entity.id
_entity.type
_entity.pdbx_description
1 polymer ?
#
loop_
_entity_poly.entity_id
_entity_poly.type
_entity_poly.pdbx_seq_one_letter_code
_entity_poly.pdbx_strand_id
1 'polypeptide(L)'
;PDPCRQAAARGLACMDGSAGLDLLARYNHPVLLRLDRNGKPAYATLLGLGGGVALLRVGDATQRVESQALAQAWTGSYTLLWRAPPIKPLVVQAGQRGTAVAQLTRQLQQARAWPAGTAASDVYDAGVQRAVRAFQIVNGLQPDGIAGPQTLLVLNGLVPGADPTLQRQQAGR
;
A
#
# COMPACT_ATOMS: atom_id res chain seq x y z
N PRO A 1 -18.00 -13.77 0.29
CA PRO A 1 -18.33 -12.53 -0.45
C PRO A 1 -17.02 -11.82 -0.86
N ASP A 2 -16.97 -11.28 -2.08
CA ASP A 2 -15.79 -10.61 -2.65
C ASP A 2 -15.48 -9.30 -1.89
N PRO A 3 -14.31 -9.18 -1.23
CA PRO A 3 -13.94 -7.96 -0.51
C PRO A 3 -13.83 -6.72 -1.41
N CYS A 4 -13.33 -6.86 -2.65
CA CYS A 4 -13.14 -5.72 -3.55
C CYS A 4 -14.47 -5.10 -3.98
N ARG A 5 -15.46 -5.93 -4.32
CA ARG A 5 -16.80 -5.45 -4.66
C ARG A 5 -17.44 -4.66 -3.51
N GLN A 6 -17.27 -5.14 -2.28
CA GLN A 6 -17.79 -4.46 -1.09
C GLN A 6 -17.05 -3.16 -0.80
N ALA A 7 -15.75 -3.12 -1.03
CA ALA A 7 -14.92 -1.92 -0.89
C ALA A 7 -15.34 -0.83 -1.89
N ALA A 8 -15.55 -1.21 -3.15
CA ALA A 8 -15.99 -0.30 -4.21
C ALA A 8 -17.33 0.37 -3.88
N ALA A 9 -18.29 -0.37 -3.30
CA ALA A 9 -19.57 0.18 -2.84
C ALA A 9 -19.43 1.24 -1.73
N ARG A 10 -18.26 1.32 -1.08
CA ARG A 10 -17.91 2.31 -0.05
C ARG A 10 -16.90 3.35 -0.55
N GLY A 11 -16.65 3.42 -1.85
CA GLY A 11 -15.70 4.36 -2.45
C GLY A 11 -14.23 4.04 -2.18
N LEU A 12 -13.91 2.83 -1.71
CA LEU A 12 -12.54 2.38 -1.50
C LEU A 12 -11.97 1.76 -2.77
N ALA A 13 -10.68 2.00 -3.01
CA ALA A 13 -9.92 1.22 -3.98
C ALA A 13 -9.58 -0.15 -3.39
N CYS A 14 -9.38 -1.13 -4.29
CA CYS A 14 -9.02 -2.48 -3.93
C CYS A 14 -7.85 -2.96 -4.78
N MET A 15 -6.96 -3.75 -4.19
CA MET A 15 -5.90 -4.48 -4.87
C MET A 15 -5.79 -5.87 -4.26
N ASP A 16 -5.97 -6.86 -5.11
CA ASP A 16 -5.59 -8.23 -4.82
C ASP A 16 -4.19 -8.49 -5.32
N GLY A 17 -3.45 -9.35 -4.63
CA GLY A 17 -2.10 -9.72 -5.04
C GLY A 17 -1.50 -10.85 -4.23
N SER A 18 -0.23 -11.10 -4.49
CA SER A 18 0.61 -11.99 -3.69
C SER A 18 1.88 -11.27 -3.27
N ALA A 19 2.27 -11.38 -2.00
CA ALA A 19 3.44 -10.71 -1.43
C ALA A 19 3.94 -11.44 -0.17
N GLY A 20 5.19 -11.20 0.22
CA GLY A 20 5.70 -11.55 1.56
C GLY A 20 5.29 -10.52 2.62
N LEU A 21 5.51 -10.86 3.89
CA LEU A 21 5.24 -9.95 5.02
C LEU A 21 6.11 -8.69 4.99
N ASP A 22 7.29 -8.76 4.38
CA ASP A 22 8.22 -7.64 4.21
C ASP A 22 7.63 -6.55 3.30
N LEU A 23 7.02 -6.94 2.18
CA LEU A 23 6.35 -5.99 1.28
C LEU A 23 5.06 -5.44 1.92
N LEU A 24 4.30 -6.26 2.64
CA LEU A 24 3.13 -5.76 3.38
C LEU A 24 3.51 -4.76 4.48
N ALA A 25 4.66 -4.96 5.14
CA ALA A 25 5.20 -3.98 6.09
C ALA A 25 5.50 -2.63 5.42
N ARG A 26 6.04 -2.65 4.18
CA ARG A 26 6.35 -1.44 3.39
C ARG A 26 5.09 -0.74 2.91
N TYR A 27 4.05 -1.49 2.54
CA TYR A 27 2.75 -0.90 2.27
C TYR A 27 2.22 -0.18 3.50
N ASN A 28 2.48 -0.69 4.71
CA ASN A 28 2.09 -0.05 5.95
C ASN A 28 0.58 0.23 6.04
N HIS A 29 -0.25 -0.64 5.45
CA HIS A 29 -1.71 -0.58 5.53
C HIS A 29 -2.27 -1.87 6.12
N PRO A 30 -3.37 -1.80 6.89
CA PRO A 30 -4.14 -2.99 7.21
C PRO A 30 -4.55 -3.75 5.95
N VAL A 31 -4.38 -5.06 5.97
CA VAL A 31 -4.56 -5.89 4.79
C VAL A 31 -5.28 -7.19 5.15
N LEU A 32 -6.23 -7.62 4.32
CA LEU A 32 -6.88 -8.90 4.47
C LEU A 32 -5.97 -9.98 3.90
N LEU A 33 -5.43 -10.83 4.76
CA LEU A 33 -4.72 -12.04 4.37
C LEU A 33 -5.77 -13.10 4.01
N ARG A 34 -5.62 -13.70 2.82
CA ARG A 34 -6.39 -14.88 2.44
C ARG A 34 -5.61 -16.11 2.89
N LEU A 35 -6.17 -16.83 3.84
CA LEU A 35 -5.65 -18.06 4.44
C LEU A 35 -6.42 -19.26 3.89
N ASP A 36 -5.85 -20.45 4.02
CA ASP A 36 -6.57 -21.71 3.86
C ASP A 36 -6.89 -22.30 5.22
N ARG A 37 -8.13 -22.74 5.41
CA ARG A 37 -8.56 -23.49 6.59
C ARG A 37 -9.28 -24.75 6.12
N ASN A 38 -8.56 -25.87 6.10
CA ASN A 38 -9.06 -27.18 5.69
C ASN A 38 -9.66 -27.16 4.26
N GLY A 39 -8.97 -26.53 3.31
CA GLY A 39 -9.42 -26.42 1.93
C GLY A 39 -10.51 -25.38 1.69
N LYS A 40 -10.82 -24.55 2.69
CA LYS A 40 -11.77 -23.43 2.58
C LYS A 40 -11.06 -22.10 2.80
N PRO A 41 -11.37 -21.07 1.99
CA PRO A 41 -10.78 -19.75 2.20
C PRO A 41 -11.22 -19.17 3.54
N ALA A 42 -10.25 -18.72 4.33
CA ALA A 42 -10.43 -17.95 5.54
C ALA A 42 -9.74 -16.59 5.40
N TYR A 43 -10.19 -15.60 6.16
CA TYR A 43 -9.63 -14.25 6.12
C TYR A 43 -9.19 -13.81 7.51
N ALA A 44 -8.03 -13.17 7.57
CA ALA A 44 -7.55 -12.47 8.75
C ALA A 44 -7.08 -11.07 8.34
N THR A 45 -7.38 -10.05 9.12
CA THR A 45 -6.83 -8.71 8.87
C THR A 45 -5.50 -8.57 9.60
N LEU A 46 -4.42 -8.34 8.88
CA LEU A 46 -3.14 -7.93 9.46
C LEU A 46 -3.26 -6.46 9.88
N LEU A 47 -3.12 -6.19 11.17
CA LEU A 47 -3.28 -4.87 11.77
C LEU A 47 -1.98 -4.28 12.26
N GLY A 48 -0.96 -5.13 12.45
CA GLY A 48 0.33 -4.72 12.95
C GLY A 48 1.39 -5.76 12.65
N LEU A 49 2.61 -5.29 12.43
CA LEU A 49 3.77 -6.14 12.15
C LEU A 49 5.01 -5.46 12.71
N GLY A 50 5.87 -6.22 13.39
CA GLY A 50 7.11 -5.70 13.98
C GLY A 50 7.60 -6.56 15.14
N GLY A 51 8.90 -6.49 15.45
CA GLY A 51 9.47 -7.21 16.58
C GLY A 51 9.27 -8.73 16.55
N GLY A 52 9.18 -9.34 15.36
CA GLY A 52 8.92 -10.78 15.19
C GLY A 52 7.45 -11.19 15.39
N VAL A 53 6.53 -10.22 15.54
CA VAL A 53 5.11 -10.47 15.84
C VAL A 53 4.21 -9.82 14.79
N ALA A 54 3.17 -10.55 14.41
CA ALA A 54 2.03 -10.05 13.63
C ALA A 54 0.78 -9.98 14.51
N LEU A 55 0.02 -8.89 14.38
CA LEU A 55 -1.28 -8.71 15.00
C LEU A 55 -2.37 -9.01 13.97
N LEU A 56 -3.10 -10.11 14.16
CA LEU A 56 -4.16 -10.55 13.25
C LEU A 56 -5.52 -10.37 13.89
N ARG A 57 -6.50 -9.89 13.12
CA ARG A 57 -7.91 -9.94 13.51
C ARG A 57 -8.66 -10.98 12.71
N VAL A 58 -9.32 -11.89 13.42
CA VAL A 58 -10.17 -12.95 12.87
C VAL A 58 -11.54 -12.83 13.51
N GLY A 59 -12.54 -12.45 12.71
CA GLY A 59 -13.81 -11.97 13.27
C GLY A 59 -13.57 -10.77 14.19
N ASP A 60 -14.07 -10.85 15.43
CA ASP A 60 -13.89 -9.78 16.42
C ASP A 60 -12.66 -9.99 17.32
N ALA A 61 -12.04 -11.18 17.27
CA ALA A 61 -10.87 -11.51 18.08
C ALA A 61 -9.59 -10.98 17.45
N THR A 62 -8.72 -10.38 18.26
CA THR A 62 -7.37 -9.97 17.85
C THR A 62 -6.34 -10.91 18.50
N GLN A 63 -5.46 -11.48 17.69
CA GLN A 63 -4.46 -12.46 18.07
C GLN A 63 -3.06 -11.98 17.73
N ARG A 64 -2.10 -12.25 18.62
CA ARG A 64 -0.67 -12.05 18.36
C ARG A 64 -0.10 -13.39 17.93
N VAL A 65 0.56 -13.41 16.79
CA VAL A 65 1.22 -14.61 16.24
C VAL A 65 2.65 -14.28 15.87
N GLU A 66 3.54 -15.26 15.89
CA GLU A 66 4.90 -15.08 15.39
C GLU A 66 4.87 -14.81 13.88
N SER A 67 5.60 -13.79 13.44
CA SER A 67 5.62 -13.40 12.03
C SER A 67 6.20 -14.50 11.14
N GLN A 68 7.16 -15.27 11.65
CA GLN A 68 7.75 -16.39 10.92
C GLN A 68 6.75 -17.55 10.76
N ALA A 69 6.03 -17.91 11.81
CA ALA A 69 4.98 -18.93 11.74
C ALA A 69 3.86 -18.51 10.77
N LEU A 70 3.46 -17.23 10.80
CA LEU A 70 2.51 -16.68 9.83
C LEU A 70 3.05 -16.78 8.40
N ALA A 71 4.30 -16.37 8.15
CA ALA A 71 4.91 -16.44 6.82
C ALA A 71 5.01 -17.87 6.27
N GLN A 72 5.18 -18.88 7.14
CA GLN A 72 5.21 -20.29 6.75
C GLN A 72 3.81 -20.85 6.46
N ALA A 73 2.80 -20.40 7.19
CA ALA A 73 1.42 -20.89 7.06
C ALA A 73 0.62 -20.19 5.96
N TRP A 74 1.05 -19.02 5.50
CA TRP A 74 0.34 -18.19 4.54
C TRP A 74 1.00 -18.21 3.17
N THR A 75 0.18 -18.30 2.11
CA THR A 75 0.62 -18.43 0.70
C THR A 75 0.98 -17.12 0.02
N GLY A 76 0.94 -16.00 0.75
CA GLY A 76 1.21 -14.66 0.21
C GLY A 76 -0.03 -13.95 -0.36
N SER A 77 -1.18 -14.63 -0.52
CA SER A 77 -2.39 -14.03 -1.06
C SER A 77 -3.01 -12.97 -0.14
N TYR A 78 -3.28 -11.78 -0.67
CA TYR A 78 -3.88 -10.69 0.09
C TYR A 78 -4.90 -9.87 -0.72
N THR A 79 -5.75 -9.15 0.01
CA THR A 79 -6.62 -8.08 -0.48
C THR A 79 -6.39 -6.82 0.34
N LEU A 80 -6.02 -5.72 -0.31
CA LEU A 80 -5.77 -4.43 0.31
C LEU A 80 -6.86 -3.43 -0.08
N LEU A 81 -7.43 -2.77 0.93
CA LEU A 81 -8.45 -1.74 0.77
C LEU A 81 -7.89 -0.41 1.23
N TRP A 82 -8.00 0.64 0.42
CA TRP A 82 -7.49 1.97 0.78
C TRP A 82 -8.31 3.09 0.16
N ARG A 83 -8.19 4.30 0.71
CA ARG A 83 -8.78 5.49 0.10
C ARG A 83 -7.82 6.02 -0.96
N ALA A 84 -8.01 5.56 -2.19
CA ALA A 84 -7.20 6.05 -3.28
C ALA A 84 -7.30 7.59 -3.39
N PRO A 85 -6.18 8.25 -3.68
CA PRO A 85 -6.22 9.68 -3.89
C PRO A 85 -7.12 10.04 -5.08
N PRO A 86 -7.58 11.31 -5.19
CA PRO A 86 -8.45 11.76 -6.28
C PRO A 86 -7.71 11.88 -7.63
N ILE A 87 -6.77 10.97 -7.92
CA ILE A 87 -6.02 10.82 -9.17
C ILE A 87 -6.80 9.87 -10.08
N LYS A 88 -7.10 10.31 -11.30
CA LYS A 88 -7.83 9.53 -12.31
C LYS A 88 -7.14 9.67 -13.68
N PRO A 89 -6.80 8.55 -14.36
CA PRO A 89 -6.82 7.17 -13.87
C PRO A 89 -5.76 6.93 -12.77
N LEU A 90 -5.87 5.83 -12.00
CA LEU A 90 -4.88 5.44 -10.97
C LEU A 90 -3.56 4.90 -11.53
N VAL A 91 -3.24 5.27 -12.77
CA VAL A 91 -1.99 4.96 -13.45
C VAL A 91 -1.53 6.25 -14.11
N VAL A 92 -0.45 6.81 -13.58
CA VAL A 92 0.17 8.00 -14.15
C VAL A 92 1.58 7.66 -14.67
N GLN A 93 1.84 7.94 -15.94
CA GLN A 93 3.07 7.53 -16.63
C GLN A 93 3.54 8.54 -17.68
N ALA A 94 4.75 8.31 -18.22
CA ALA A 94 5.38 9.16 -19.22
C ALA A 94 4.47 9.50 -20.40
N GLY A 95 4.54 10.75 -20.86
CA GLY A 95 3.72 11.28 -21.95
C GLY A 95 2.34 11.80 -21.53
N GLN A 96 1.89 11.54 -20.31
CA GLN A 96 0.64 12.09 -19.80
C GLN A 96 0.79 13.54 -19.32
N ARG A 97 -0.33 14.27 -19.30
CA ARG A 97 -0.44 15.68 -18.87
C ARG A 97 -1.75 15.95 -18.13
N GLY A 98 -1.79 17.04 -17.37
CA GLY A 98 -2.98 17.57 -16.71
C GLY A 98 -3.13 17.19 -15.24
N THR A 99 -4.37 17.22 -14.76
CA THR A 99 -4.70 17.19 -13.33
C THR A 99 -4.13 15.97 -12.59
N ALA A 100 -4.11 14.79 -13.21
CA ALA A 100 -3.58 13.57 -12.60
C ALA A 100 -2.08 13.68 -12.31
N VAL A 101 -1.30 14.25 -13.23
CA VAL A 101 0.13 14.50 -13.04
C VAL A 101 0.34 15.58 -11.98
N ALA A 102 -0.44 16.66 -12.04
CA ALA A 102 -0.37 17.76 -11.06
C ALA A 102 -0.67 17.26 -9.63
N GLN A 103 -1.62 16.34 -9.47
CA GLN A 103 -1.92 15.71 -8.19
C GLN A 103 -0.81 14.77 -7.73
N LEU A 104 -0.27 13.94 -8.63
CA LEU A 104 0.87 13.06 -8.33
C LEU A 104 2.08 13.87 -7.83
N THR A 105 2.46 14.93 -8.53
CA THR A 105 3.64 15.74 -8.16
C THR A 105 3.44 16.47 -6.84
N ARG A 106 2.22 16.95 -6.54
CA ARG A 106 1.87 17.46 -5.21
C ARG A 106 1.99 16.41 -4.11
N GLN A 107 1.59 15.17 -4.36
CA GLN A 107 1.75 14.10 -3.37
C GLN A 107 3.21 13.73 -3.15
N LEU A 108 4.02 13.68 -4.22
CA LEU A 108 5.47 13.50 -4.10
C LEU A 108 6.09 14.62 -3.25
N GLN A 109 5.63 15.87 -3.39
CA GLN A 109 6.06 16.98 -2.54
C GLN A 109 5.67 16.76 -1.07
N GLN A 110 4.42 16.41 -0.79
CA GLN A 110 3.93 16.14 0.56
C GLN A 110 4.70 14.98 1.23
N ALA A 111 5.02 13.94 0.46
CA ALA A 111 5.81 12.81 0.90
C ALA A 111 7.33 13.08 0.95
N ARG A 112 7.78 14.32 0.66
CA ARG A 112 9.19 14.72 0.59
C ARG A 112 10.01 13.89 -0.40
N ALA A 113 9.35 13.36 -1.43
CA ALA A 113 9.92 12.59 -2.54
C ALA A 113 10.05 13.42 -3.83
N TRP A 114 10.00 14.75 -3.70
CA TRP A 114 10.13 15.71 -4.78
C TRP A 114 11.31 16.65 -4.53
N PRO A 115 12.05 17.10 -5.56
CA PRO A 115 13.14 18.05 -5.38
C PRO A 115 12.70 19.33 -4.64
N ALA A 116 13.43 19.68 -3.59
CA ALA A 116 13.13 20.87 -2.78
C ALA A 116 13.17 22.14 -3.64
N GLY A 117 12.22 23.05 -3.41
CA GLY A 117 12.11 24.31 -4.17
C GLY A 117 11.61 24.18 -5.60
N THR A 118 11.30 22.97 -6.07
CA THR A 118 10.74 22.75 -7.42
C THR A 118 9.21 22.73 -7.37
N ALA A 119 8.57 23.53 -8.23
CA ALA A 119 7.11 23.56 -8.34
C ALA A 119 6.54 22.19 -8.78
N ALA A 120 5.25 21.98 -8.48
CA ALA A 120 4.54 20.81 -8.99
C ALA A 120 4.42 20.90 -10.52
N SER A 121 4.54 19.77 -11.21
CA SER A 121 4.38 19.68 -12.67
C SER A 121 3.05 19.05 -13.02
N ASP A 122 2.40 19.55 -14.07
CA ASP A 122 1.25 18.93 -14.72
C ASP A 122 1.65 18.12 -15.96
N VAL A 123 2.95 18.00 -16.27
CA VAL A 123 3.47 17.19 -17.38
C VAL A 123 4.35 16.07 -16.83
N TYR A 124 4.07 14.82 -17.22
CA TYR A 124 4.88 13.68 -16.83
C TYR A 124 6.15 13.62 -17.68
N ASP A 125 7.10 14.49 -17.33
CA ASP A 125 8.40 14.61 -17.96
C ASP A 125 9.46 13.68 -17.32
N ALA A 126 10.70 13.80 -17.79
CA ALA A 126 11.82 13.04 -17.24
C ALA A 126 12.11 13.37 -15.76
N GLY A 127 11.78 14.56 -15.29
CA GLY A 127 11.89 14.95 -13.89
C GLY A 127 10.88 14.19 -13.02
N VAL A 128 9.61 14.15 -13.44
CA VAL A 128 8.57 13.36 -12.78
C VAL A 128 8.93 11.88 -12.76
N GLN A 129 9.36 11.32 -13.91
CA GLN A 129 9.73 9.91 -13.98
C GLN A 129 10.90 9.57 -13.04
N ARG A 130 11.92 10.43 -12.95
CA ARG A 130 13.03 10.24 -12.01
C ARG A 130 12.56 10.28 -10.56
N ALA A 131 11.70 11.23 -10.20
CA ALA A 131 11.13 11.31 -8.84
C ALA A 131 10.34 10.06 -8.48
N VAL A 132 9.51 9.54 -9.41
CA VAL A 132 8.75 8.30 -9.21
C VAL A 132 9.67 7.10 -9.03
N ARG A 133 10.70 6.94 -9.88
CA ARG A 133 11.66 5.84 -9.73
C ARG A 133 12.42 5.91 -8.41
N ALA A 134 12.88 7.10 -8.02
CA ALA A 134 13.56 7.30 -6.74
C ALA A 134 12.65 6.93 -5.56
N PHE A 135 11.40 7.37 -5.60
CA PHE A 135 10.38 6.99 -4.61
C PHE A 135 10.18 5.47 -4.55
N GLN A 136 10.04 4.81 -5.70
CA GLN A 136 9.87 3.37 -5.79
C GLN A 136 11.07 2.63 -5.18
N ILE A 137 12.29 3.03 -5.49
CA ILE A 137 13.53 2.44 -4.95
C ILE A 137 13.55 2.54 -3.42
N VAL A 138 13.33 3.75 -2.87
CA VAL A 138 13.38 3.99 -1.41
C VAL A 138 12.32 3.15 -0.68
N ASN A 139 11.18 2.90 -1.32
CA ASN A 139 10.08 2.13 -0.73
C ASN A 139 10.11 0.63 -1.10
N GLY A 140 11.12 0.15 -1.81
CA GLY A 140 11.23 -1.26 -2.20
C GLY A 140 10.16 -1.72 -3.19
N LEU A 141 9.65 -0.81 -4.02
CA LEU A 141 8.74 -1.09 -5.13
C LEU A 141 9.53 -1.33 -6.41
N GLN A 142 8.88 -1.91 -7.42
CA GLN A 142 9.45 -2.02 -8.77
C GLN A 142 9.74 -0.60 -9.32
N PRO A 143 10.99 -0.28 -9.70
CA PRO A 143 11.37 1.08 -10.09
C PRO A 143 11.12 1.35 -11.57
N ASP A 144 9.92 1.06 -12.06
CA ASP A 144 9.51 1.20 -13.47
C ASP A 144 9.24 2.66 -13.89
N GLY A 145 9.11 3.58 -12.94
CA GLY A 145 8.74 4.97 -13.19
C GLY A 145 7.29 5.13 -13.61
N ILE A 146 6.41 4.21 -13.18
CA ILE A 146 4.96 4.28 -13.37
C ILE A 146 4.30 4.47 -11.99
N ALA A 147 3.53 5.55 -11.84
CA ALA A 147 2.71 5.76 -10.66
C ALA A 147 1.40 4.98 -10.78
N GLY A 148 1.49 3.65 -10.66
CA GLY A 148 0.36 2.73 -10.59
C GLY A 148 -0.21 2.56 -9.18
N PRO A 149 -1.19 1.64 -8.99
CA PRO A 149 -1.88 1.47 -7.71
C PRO A 149 -0.96 1.22 -6.50
N GLN A 150 0.09 0.41 -6.64
CA GLN A 150 1.06 0.16 -5.57
C GLN A 150 1.86 1.41 -5.20
N THR A 151 2.35 2.14 -6.20
CA THR A 151 3.07 3.41 -6.00
C THR A 151 2.17 4.42 -5.30
N LEU A 152 0.92 4.58 -5.78
CA LEU A 152 -0.05 5.52 -5.21
C LEU A 152 -0.49 5.12 -3.81
N LEU A 153 -0.63 3.82 -3.51
CA LEU A 153 -0.92 3.31 -2.17
C LEU A 153 0.15 3.73 -1.17
N VAL A 154 1.42 3.41 -1.46
CA VAL A 154 2.53 3.76 -0.55
C VAL A 154 2.65 5.27 -0.40
N LEU A 155 2.52 6.00 -1.51
CA LEU A 155 2.59 7.46 -1.50
C LEU A 155 1.50 8.09 -0.63
N ASN A 156 0.27 7.57 -0.73
CA ASN A 156 -0.87 8.03 0.07
C ASN A 156 -0.66 7.75 1.57
N GLY A 157 -0.12 6.58 1.92
CA GLY A 157 0.16 6.20 3.31
C GLY A 157 1.21 7.06 4.01
N LEU A 158 2.04 7.80 3.26
CA LEU A 158 3.00 8.76 3.81
C LEU A 158 2.39 10.15 4.05
N VAL A 159 1.19 10.42 3.53
CA VAL A 159 0.45 11.65 3.81
C VAL A 159 -0.29 11.50 5.14
N PRO A 160 0.04 12.30 6.18
CA PRO A 160 -0.57 12.15 7.51
C PRO A 160 -2.11 12.21 7.46
N GLY A 161 -2.77 11.22 8.06
CA GLY A 161 -4.23 11.16 8.18
C GLY A 161 -4.99 10.64 6.95
N ALA A 162 -4.29 10.30 5.85
CA ALA A 162 -4.94 9.82 4.64
C ALA A 162 -5.58 8.42 4.80
N ASP A 163 -4.85 7.48 5.41
CA ASP A 163 -5.27 6.09 5.59
C ASP A 163 -4.81 5.50 6.94
N PRO A 164 -5.51 4.47 7.46
CA PRO A 164 -5.04 3.73 8.63
C PRO A 164 -3.73 3.01 8.31
N THR A 165 -2.80 3.04 9.26
CA THR A 165 -1.48 2.40 9.10
C THR A 165 -1.34 1.15 9.95
N LEU A 166 -0.40 0.28 9.57
CA LEU A 166 -0.07 -0.88 10.40
C LEU A 166 0.50 -0.41 11.75
N GLN A 167 -0.03 -0.98 12.83
CA GLN A 167 0.47 -0.74 14.16
C GLN A 167 1.88 -1.33 14.29
N ARG A 168 2.88 -0.49 14.56
CA ARG A 168 4.22 -1.00 14.91
C ARG A 168 4.12 -1.83 16.18
N GLN A 169 4.38 -3.12 16.07
CA GLN A 169 4.48 -3.99 17.23
C GLN A 169 5.87 -3.84 17.83
N GLN A 170 5.92 -3.50 19.12
CA GLN A 170 7.16 -3.56 19.90
C GLN A 170 7.42 -5.02 20.28
N ALA A 171 8.68 -5.44 20.24
CA ALA A 171 9.08 -6.67 20.89
C ALA A 171 8.81 -6.51 22.38
N GLY A 172 8.07 -7.44 22.98
CA GLY A 172 7.90 -7.47 24.43
C GLY A 172 9.27 -7.57 25.08
N ARG A 173 9.51 -6.75 26.10
CA ARG A 173 10.67 -6.88 26.99
C ARG A 173 10.59 -8.21 27.76
#